data_AF-A0A845RU02-F1
#
_entry.id   AF-A0A845RU02-F1
#
_cell.length_a   1.000
_cell.length_b   1.000
_cell.length_c   1.000
_cell.angle_alpha   90.00
_cell.angle_beta   90.00
_cell.angle_gamma   90.00
#
_symmetry.space_group_name_H-M   'P 1'
#
loop_
_entity.id
_entity.type
_entity.pdbx_description
1 polymer ?
#
loop_
_entity_poly.entity_id
_entity_poly.type
_entity_poly.pdbx_seq_one_letter_code
_entity_poly.pdbx_strand_id
1 'polypeptide(L)'
;MSIFLIFLAGILFLAGILFINPLIKGVMWKKVLIWALYVVGNAVLWMGVSFIYINASVGHSKATSTAIFLFGGIAIVIAIILARLLGFIGLKKLNKTDESVQA
;
A
#
# COMPACT_ATOMS: atom_id res chain seq x y z
N MET A 1 -23.63 8.82 3.75
CA MET A 1 -22.50 8.43 2.86
C MET A 1 -21.14 8.68 3.49
N SER A 2 -20.87 9.87 4.06
CA SER A 2 -19.58 10.18 4.71
C SER A 2 -19.22 9.27 5.91
N ILE A 3 -20.14 9.03 6.85
CA ILE A 3 -19.90 8.17 8.03
C ILE A 3 -19.50 6.73 7.64
N PHE A 4 -20.16 6.15 6.65
CA PHE A 4 -19.84 4.81 6.16
C PHE A 4 -18.39 4.73 5.65
N LEU A 5 -17.94 5.73 4.88
CA LEU A 5 -16.56 5.76 4.36
C LEU A 5 -15.52 5.92 5.49
N ILE A 6 -15.85 6.66 6.55
CA ILE A 6 -14.97 6.80 7.73
C ILE A 6 -14.81 5.45 8.45
N PHE A 7 -15.92 4.74 8.69
CA PHE A 7 -15.85 3.40 9.30
C PHE A 7 -15.12 2.41 8.40
N LEU A 8 -15.40 2.43 7.10
CA LEU A 8 -14.70 1.58 6.13
C LEU A 8 -13.20 1.86 6.12
N ALA A 9 -12.79 3.13 6.20
CA ALA A 9 -11.39 3.53 6.30
C ALA A 9 -10.72 2.99 7.56
N GLY A 10 -11.37 3.13 8.72
CA GLY A 10 -10.86 2.59 9.98
C GLY A 10 -10.72 1.07 9.97
N ILE A 11 -11.72 0.35 9.44
CA ILE A 11 -11.70 -1.11 9.36
C ILE A 11 -10.59 -1.59 8.41
N LEU A 12 -10.45 -0.98 7.23
CA LEU A 12 -9.40 -1.35 6.27
C LEU A 12 -8.00 -1.01 6.80
N PHE A 13 -7.86 0.09 7.54
CA PHE A 13 -6.61 0.43 8.22
C PHE A 13 -6.25 -0.60 9.30
N LEU A 14 -7.22 -1.00 10.13
CA LEU A 14 -6.98 -2.04 11.13
C LEU A 14 -6.67 -3.40 10.49
N ALA A 15 -7.40 -3.78 9.45
CA ALA A 15 -7.16 -5.02 8.70
C ALA A 15 -5.74 -5.05 8.11
N GLY A 16 -5.27 -3.94 7.55
CA GLY A 16 -3.90 -3.84 7.05
C GLY A 16 -2.84 -3.89 8.15
N ILE A 17 -3.10 -3.29 9.32
CA ILE A 17 -2.22 -3.46 10.50
C ILE A 17 -2.08 -4.95 10.87
N LEU A 18 -3.22 -5.63 11.04
CA LEU A 18 -3.27 -7.05 11.42
C LEU A 18 -2.60 -7.95 10.37
N PHE A 19 -2.74 -7.60 9.09
CA PHE A 19 -2.12 -8.31 7.98
C PHE A 19 -0.59 -8.10 7.91
N ILE A 20 -0.13 -6.86 8.05
CA ILE A 20 1.29 -6.51 7.89
C ILE A 20 2.12 -6.95 9.10
N ASN A 21 1.59 -6.80 10.32
CA ASN A 21 2.33 -7.06 11.55
C ASN A 21 3.03 -8.44 11.60
N PRO A 22 2.38 -9.59 11.29
CA PRO A 22 3.04 -10.89 11.30
C PRO A 22 4.06 -11.09 10.17
N LEU A 23 4.02 -10.26 9.12
CA LEU A 23 4.88 -10.37 7.94
C LEU A 23 6.20 -9.58 8.10
N ILE A 24 6.24 -8.60 9.01
CA ILE A 24 7.44 -7.79 9.22
C ILE A 24 8.53 -8.61 9.91
N LYS A 25 9.57 -8.95 9.15
CA LYS A 25 10.79 -9.63 9.63
C LYS A 25 12.03 -8.77 9.38
N GLY A 26 13.02 -8.88 10.27
CA GLY A 26 14.32 -8.21 10.15
C GLY A 26 14.56 -7.07 11.15
N VAL A 27 15.54 -6.23 10.83
CA VAL A 27 16.06 -5.15 11.69
C VAL A 27 15.08 -3.98 11.86
N MET A 28 15.23 -3.23 12.96
CA MET A 28 14.31 -2.16 13.39
C MET A 28 14.00 -1.14 12.29
N TRP A 29 15.03 -0.65 11.58
CA TRP A 29 14.85 0.35 10.51
C TRP A 29 13.94 -0.12 9.39
N LYS A 30 13.99 -1.39 9.00
CA LYS A 30 13.09 -1.96 7.99
C LYS A 30 11.64 -1.96 8.49
N LYS A 31 11.43 -2.25 9.78
CA LYS A 31 10.09 -2.22 10.39
C LYS A 31 9.52 -0.80 10.39
N VAL A 32 10.33 0.17 10.81
CA VAL A 32 9.95 1.60 10.82
C VAL A 32 9.59 2.06 9.41
N LEU A 33 10.41 1.70 8.41
CA LEU A 33 10.14 2.05 7.00
C LEU A 33 8.82 1.46 6.50
N ILE A 34 8.55 0.17 6.75
CA ILE A 34 7.30 -0.47 6.34
C ILE A 34 6.08 0.21 6.98
N TRP A 35 6.13 0.49 8.28
CA TRP A 35 5.04 1.18 8.97
C TRP A 35 4.85 2.61 8.46
N ALA A 36 5.94 3.36 8.24
CA ALA A 36 5.86 4.70 7.67
C ALA A 36 5.22 4.69 6.28
N LEU A 37 5.66 3.80 5.39
CA LEU A 37 5.05 3.62 4.06
C LEU A 37 3.57 3.22 4.15
N TYR A 38 3.22 2.35 5.09
CA TYR A 38 1.84 1.92 5.28
C TYR A 38 0.94 3.07 5.75
N VAL A 39 1.36 3.84 6.74
CA VAL A 39 0.62 4.99 7.27
C VAL A 39 0.48 6.09 6.20
N VAL A 40 1.59 6.47 5.56
CA VAL A 40 1.59 7.47 4.50
C VAL A 40 0.74 7.02 3.32
N GLY A 41 0.87 5.76 2.90
CA GLY A 41 0.06 5.19 1.81
C GLY A 41 -1.43 5.24 2.10
N ASN A 42 -1.84 4.88 3.32
CA ASN A 42 -3.25 5.00 3.73
C ASN A 42 -3.72 6.45 3.76
N ALA A 43 -2.92 7.36 4.29
CA ALA A 43 -3.27 8.78 4.31
C ALA A 43 -3.48 9.33 2.89
N VAL A 44 -2.58 9.02 1.96
CA VAL A 44 -2.68 9.40 0.54
C VAL A 44 -3.92 8.79 -0.11
N LEU A 45 -4.19 7.50 0.12
CA LEU A 45 -5.33 6.80 -0.48
C LEU A 45 -6.66 7.41 -0.02
N TRP A 46 -6.84 7.62 1.29
CA TRP A 46 -8.08 8.18 1.82
C TRP A 46 -8.25 9.67 1.55
N MET A 47 -7.14 10.41 1.49
CA MET A 47 -7.14 11.79 1.01
C MET A 47 -7.59 11.84 -0.46
N GLY A 48 -7.08 10.96 -1.31
CA GLY A 48 -7.50 10.83 -2.70
C GLY A 48 -8.98 10.51 -2.85
N VAL A 49 -9.47 9.49 -2.13
CA VAL A 49 -10.91 9.13 -2.12
C VAL A 49 -11.77 10.32 -1.70
N SER A 50 -11.37 11.05 -0.66
CA SER A 50 -12.09 12.23 -0.18
C SER A 50 -12.10 13.35 -1.23
N PHE A 51 -10.95 13.61 -1.85
CA PHE A 51 -10.81 14.65 -2.87
C PHE A 51 -11.66 14.33 -4.10
N ILE A 52 -11.64 13.07 -4.55
CA ILE A 52 -12.47 12.56 -5.64
C ILE A 52 -13.95 12.73 -5.31
N TYR A 53 -14.37 12.29 -4.12
CA TYR A 53 -15.77 12.35 -3.69
C TYR A 53 -16.30 13.80 -3.68
N ILE A 54 -15.57 14.72 -3.04
CA ILE A 54 -15.97 16.12 -2.94
C ILE A 54 -16.06 16.73 -4.35
N ASN A 55 -15.02 16.60 -5.17
CA ASN A 55 -15.00 17.23 -6.49
C ASN A 55 -15.99 16.61 -7.48
N ALA A 56 -16.23 15.29 -7.40
CA ALA A 56 -17.25 14.64 -8.19
C ALA A 56 -18.65 15.10 -7.80
N SER A 57 -18.90 15.32 -6.50
CA SER A 57 -20.22 15.75 -6.00
C SER A 57 -20.63 17.15 -6.47
N VAL A 58 -19.65 18.00 -6.77
CA VAL A 58 -19.87 19.37 -7.29
C VAL A 58 -19.64 19.49 -8.80
N GLY A 59 -19.41 18.38 -9.51
CA GLY A 59 -19.25 18.36 -10.96
C GLY A 59 -17.89 18.85 -11.50
N HIS A 60 -16.86 18.96 -10.66
CA HIS A 60 -15.51 19.36 -11.08
C HIS A 60 -14.73 18.20 -11.74
N SER A 61 -15.16 17.81 -12.94
CA SER A 61 -14.64 16.64 -13.68
C SER A 61 -13.12 16.64 -13.90
N LYS A 62 -12.50 17.79 -14.17
CA LYS A 62 -11.04 17.91 -14.32
C LYS A 62 -10.30 17.68 -13.01
N ALA A 63 -10.76 18.25 -11.90
CA ALA A 63 -10.13 18.05 -10.60
C ALA A 63 -10.26 16.59 -10.14
N THR A 64 -11.43 15.98 -10.38
CA THR A 64 -11.68 14.56 -10.12
C THR A 64 -10.72 13.66 -10.91
N SER A 65 -10.55 13.87 -12.22
CA SER A 65 -9.66 13.04 -13.03
C SER A 65 -8.19 13.21 -12.63
N THR A 66 -7.73 14.44 -12.39
CA THR A 66 -6.37 14.69 -11.86
C THR A 66 -6.14 13.99 -10.53
N ALA A 67 -7.11 14.02 -9.61
CA ALA A 67 -7.00 13.35 -8.33
C ALA A 67 -6.92 11.82 -8.46
N ILE A 68 -7.71 11.22 -9.36
CA ILE A 68 -7.63 9.79 -9.65
C ILE A 68 -6.21 9.40 -10.10
N PHE A 69 -5.65 10.13 -11.07
CA PHE A 69 -4.31 9.82 -11.57
C PHE A 69 -3.22 10.06 -10.52
N LEU A 70 -3.27 11.17 -9.80
CA LEU A 70 -2.25 11.52 -8.82
C LEU A 70 -2.30 10.61 -7.59
N PHE A 71 -3.42 10.58 -6.87
CA PHE A 71 -3.53 9.82 -5.64
C PHE A 71 -3.59 8.32 -5.91
N GLY A 72 -4.28 7.90 -6.97
CA GLY A 72 -4.29 6.50 -7.40
C GLY A 72 -2.90 6.04 -7.83
N GLY A 73 -2.18 6.84 -8.62
CA GLY A 73 -0.82 6.55 -9.03
C GLY A 73 0.14 6.40 -7.85
N ILE A 74 0.14 7.35 -6.92
CA ILE A 74 0.99 7.29 -5.71
C ILE A 74 0.62 6.08 -4.85
N ALA A 75 -0.68 5.81 -4.65
CA ALA A 75 -1.13 4.66 -3.86
C ALA A 75 -0.65 3.33 -4.47
N ILE A 76 -0.72 3.19 -5.80
CA ILE A 76 -0.22 2.00 -6.51
C ILE A 76 1.30 1.86 -6.31
N VAL A 77 2.07 2.94 -6.48
CA VAL A 77 3.53 2.90 -6.30
C VAL A 77 3.89 2.48 -4.87
N ILE A 78 3.26 3.07 -3.86
CA ILE A 78 3.46 2.70 -2.45
C ILE A 78 3.09 1.24 -2.20
N ALA A 79 1.97 0.77 -2.76
CA ALA A 79 1.53 -0.62 -2.63
C ALA A 79 2.55 -1.60 -3.23
N ILE A 80 3.12 -1.30 -4.41
CA ILE A 80 4.15 -2.13 -5.03
C ILE A 80 5.43 -2.15 -4.17
N ILE A 81 5.87 -1.00 -3.65
CA ILE A 81 7.04 -0.92 -2.77
C ILE A 81 6.81 -1.75 -1.50
N LEU A 82 5.65 -1.62 -0.86
CA LEU A 82 5.29 -2.42 0.31
C LEU A 82 5.26 -3.92 0.00
N ALA A 83 4.63 -4.31 -1.12
CA ALA A 83 4.57 -5.71 -1.54
C ALA A 83 5.97 -6.30 -1.76
N ARG A 84 6.90 -5.52 -2.32
CA ARG A 84 8.30 -5.91 -2.48
C ARG A 84 9.03 -6.01 -1.14
N LEU A 85 8.87 -5.04 -0.23
CA LEU A 85 9.53 -5.04 1.08
C LEU A 85 9.06 -6.19 1.99
N LEU A 86 7.79 -6.57 1.87
CA LEU A 86 7.16 -7.70 2.56
C LEU A 86 7.47 -9.06 1.89
N GLY A 87 8.08 -9.05 0.70
CA GLY A 87 8.53 -10.27 0.02
C GLY A 87 7.48 -10.96 -0.86
N PHE A 88 6.34 -10.32 -1.13
CA PHE A 88 5.35 -10.82 -2.08
C PHE A 88 5.84 -10.74 -3.52
N ILE A 89 6.66 -9.73 -3.83
CA ILE A 89 7.21 -9.48 -5.16
C ILE A 89 8.74 -9.51 -5.05
N GLY A 90 9.36 -10.61 -5.46
CA GLY A 90 10.81 -10.79 -5.47
C GLY A 90 11.22 -11.91 -6.41
N LEU A 91 12.34 -11.71 -7.11
CA LEU A 91 13.02 -12.75 -7.89
C LEU A 91 13.34 -13.92 -6.95
N LYS A 92 12.59 -15.02 -7.06
CA LYS A 92 13.07 -16.32 -6.56
C LYS A 92 14.46 -16.49 -7.15
N LYS A 93 15.49 -16.52 -6.31
CA LYS A 93 16.83 -17.00 -6.71
C LYS A 93 16.61 -18.35 -7.38
N LEU A 94 16.82 -18.43 -8.69
CA LEU A 94 17.06 -19.67 -9.41
C LEU A 94 18.46 -20.16 -8.99
N ASN A 95 18.62 -20.55 -7.72
CA ASN A 95 19.78 -21.30 -7.26
C ASN A 95 19.27 -22.65 -6.73
N LYS A 96 18.84 -23.47 -7.69
CA LYS A 96 18.85 -24.93 -7.67
C LYS A 96 19.75 -25.28 -8.86
N THR A 97 20.88 -25.98 -8.81
CA THR A 97 21.46 -26.90 -7.84
C THR A 97 22.89 -27.14 -8.35
N ASP A 98 23.92 -26.62 -7.69
CA ASP A 98 25.33 -26.98 -7.98
C ASP A 98 25.95 -27.71 -6.79
N GLU A 99 25.18 -28.59 -6.14
CA GLU A 99 25.67 -29.46 -5.07
C GLU A 99 25.09 -30.87 -5.22
N SER A 100 25.68 -31.63 -6.15
CA SER A 100 25.83 -33.10 -6.18
C SER A 100 26.34 -33.42 -7.59
N VAL A 101 27.57 -33.84 -7.86
CA VAL A 101 28.27 -35.00 -7.31
C VAL A 101 29.79 -34.81 -7.52
N GLN A 102 30.51 -34.58 -6.44
CA GLN A 102 31.90 -35.06 -6.27
C GLN A 102 31.91 -35.87 -4.97
N ALA A 103 31.77 -37.18 -5.11
CA ALA A 103 32.10 -38.20 -4.12
C ALA A 103 32.34 -39.50 -4.88
#